data_AF-A0A699XJM2-F1
#
_entry.id   AF-A0A699XJM2-F1
#
_cell.length_a   1.000
_cell.length_b   1.000
_cell.length_c   1.000
_cell.angle_alpha   90.00
_cell.angle_beta   90.00
_cell.angle_gamma   90.00
#
_symmetry.space_group_name_H-M   'P 1'
#
loop_
_entity.id
_entity.type
_entity.pdbx_description
1 polymer ?
#
loop_
_entity_poly.entity_id
_entity_poly.type
_entity_poly.pdbx_seq_one_letter_code
_entity_poly.pdbx_strand_id
1 'polypeptide(L)'
;GFVAAGFEGGGLVIIDLRGPAVIFRGSAQDFKSEKRGSFRRSSKDAAPKPEWPTCLEFSVMTLENEEFSSILLHVGTNLGHLATFKLVP
;
A
#
# COMPACT_ATOMS: atom_id res chain seq x y z
N GLY A 1 15.86 -8.81 4.26
CA GLY A 1 15.03 -10.03 4.42
C GLY A 1 13.88 -10.04 3.44
N PHE A 2 13.26 -8.89 3.19
CA PHE A 2 12.18 -8.76 2.22
C PHE A 2 12.58 -7.92 1.01
N VAL A 3 11.86 -8.08 -0.09
CA VAL A 3 11.90 -7.21 -1.27
C VAL A 3 10.46 -6.84 -1.61
N ALA A 4 10.21 -5.56 -1.88
CA ALA A 4 8.94 -5.10 -2.43
C ALA A 4 9.16 -4.62 -3.86
N ALA A 5 8.21 -4.89 -4.75
CA ALA A 5 8.23 -4.38 -6.12
C ALA A 5 6.84 -3.87 -6.51
N GLY A 6 6.82 -2.67 -7.08
CA GLY A 6 5.64 -2.03 -7.64
C GLY A 6 5.71 -2.00 -9.15
N PHE A 7 4.56 -2.04 -9.81
CA PHE A 7 4.44 -2.05 -11.27
C PHE A 7 3.56 -0.89 -11.72
N GLU A 8 3.86 -0.27 -12.87
CA GLU A 8 3.05 0.81 -13.45
C GLU A 8 1.59 0.41 -13.73
N GLY A 9 1.32 -0.89 -13.88
CA GLY A 9 -0.04 -1.43 -13.98
C GLY A 9 -0.82 -1.44 -12.66
N GLY A 10 -0.26 -0.88 -11.58
CA GLY A 10 -0.86 -0.83 -10.24
C GLY A 10 -0.49 -2.01 -9.35
N GLY A 11 0.21 -3.02 -9.85
CA GLY A 11 0.59 -4.19 -9.06
C GLY A 11 1.58 -3.86 -7.93
N LEU A 12 1.46 -4.58 -6.82
CA LEU A 12 2.42 -4.60 -5.70
C LEU A 12 2.69 -6.05 -5.29
N VAL A 13 3.95 -6.40 -5.11
CA VAL A 13 4.37 -7.71 -4.57
C VAL A 13 5.36 -7.55 -3.43
N ILE A 14 5.28 -8.44 -2.44
CA ILE A 14 6.25 -8.54 -1.35
C ILE A 14 6.81 -9.96 -1.35
N ILE A 15 8.14 -10.05 -1.31
CA ILE A 15 8.91 -11.29 -1.38
C ILE A 15 9.70 -11.44 -0.09
N ASP A 16 9.64 -12.60 0.54
CA ASP A 16 10.55 -13.00 1.62
C ASP A 16 11.73 -13.79 1.04
N LEU A 17 12.95 -13.35 1.32
CA LEU A 17 14.19 -13.95 0.81
C LEU A 17 14.69 -15.14 1.65
N ARG A 18 14.10 -15.43 2.82
CA ARG A 18 14.56 -16.53 3.73
C ARG A 18 14.22 -17.94 3.23
N GLY A 19 13.27 -18.04 2.31
CA GLY A 19 12.83 -19.25 1.62
C GLY A 19 12.05 -18.79 0.39
N PRO A 20 12.74 -18.23 -0.62
CA PRO A 20 12.23 -17.25 -1.57
C PRO A 20 10.77 -17.46 -1.99
N ALA A 21 9.87 -16.63 -1.45
CA ALA A 21 8.43 -16.76 -1.68
C ALA A 21 7.76 -15.40 -1.80
N VAL A 22 6.79 -15.30 -2.72
CA VAL A 22 5.89 -14.15 -2.78
C VAL A 22 4.86 -14.30 -1.67
N ILE A 23 4.98 -13.47 -0.63
CA ILE A 23 4.10 -13.51 0.55
C ILE A 23 2.91 -12.56 0.42
N PHE A 24 2.94 -11.65 -0.55
CA PHE A 24 1.83 -10.74 -0.85
C PHE A 24 1.78 -10.40 -2.35
N ARG A 25 0.56 -10.33 -2.90
CA ARG A 25 0.25 -9.73 -4.20
C ARG A 25 -1.01 -8.87 -4.04
N GLY A 26 -0.96 -7.62 -4.48
CA GLY A 26 -2.10 -6.71 -4.42
C GLY A 26 -2.07 -5.68 -5.55
N SER A 27 -3.12 -4.86 -5.61
CA SER A 27 -3.23 -3.74 -6.53
C SER A 27 -3.32 -2.42 -5.77
N ALA A 28 -2.72 -1.36 -6.29
CA ALA A 28 -2.87 0.00 -5.79
C ALA A 28 -4.31 0.50 -5.87
N GLN A 29 -5.13 -0.10 -6.74
CA GLN A 29 -6.58 0.17 -6.80
C GLN A 29 -7.32 -0.33 -5.54
N ASP A 30 -6.74 -1.28 -4.81
CA ASP A 30 -7.30 -1.80 -3.56
C ASP A 30 -6.97 -0.90 -2.36
N PHE A 31 -6.15 0.15 -2.55
CA PHE A 31 -5.81 1.12 -1.52
C PHE A 31 -7.02 2.03 -1.27
N LYS A 32 -8.07 1.50 -0.63
CA LYS A 32 -9.23 2.29 -0.27
C LYS A 32 -8.84 3.23 0.86
N SER A 33 -8.96 4.53 0.61
CA SER A 33 -9.12 5.49 1.69
C SER A 33 -10.44 5.20 2.42
N GLU A 34 -10.42 5.16 3.75
CA GLU A 34 -11.67 5.26 4.50
C GLU A 34 -12.30 6.61 4.17
N LYS A 35 -13.27 6.61 3.26
CA LYS A 35 -14.09 7.77 2.98
C LYS A 35 -14.91 8.08 4.23
N ARG A 36 -14.45 9.04 5.02
CA ARG A 36 -15.28 9.74 6.00
C ARG A 36 -16.47 10.32 5.23
N GLY A 37 -17.64 9.72 5.43
CA GLY A 37 -18.81 9.88 4.57
C GLY A 37 -19.20 11.33 4.31
N SER A 38 -19.26 11.71 3.03
CA SER A 38 -19.90 12.93 2.56
C SER A 38 -20.89 12.54 1.46
N PHE A 39 -22.15 12.43 1.85
CA PHE A 39 -23.30 12.21 0.97
C PHE A 39 -23.58 13.49 0.16
N ARG A 40 -22.78 13.78 -0.86
CA ARG A 40 -23.20 14.67 -1.95
C ARG A 40 -22.74 14.10 -3.29
N ARG A 41 -23.63 13.29 -3.89
CA ARG A 41 -23.55 12.88 -5.29
C ARG A 41 -23.77 14.11 -6.18
N SER A 42 -22.72 14.61 -6.80
CA SER A 42 -22.81 15.38 -8.04
C SER A 42 -21.44 15.50 -8.68
N SER A 43 -21.15 14.62 -9.63
CA SER A 43 -20.40 14.92 -10.85
C SER A 43 -20.32 13.62 -11.66
N LYS A 44 -20.46 13.77 -12.98
CA LYS A 44 -20.34 12.72 -13.99
C LYS A 44 -19.13 11.83 -13.68
N ASP A 45 -19.33 10.52 -13.63
CA ASP A 45 -18.29 9.51 -13.34
C ASP A 45 -17.09 9.68 -14.29
N ALA A 46 -16.09 10.43 -13.85
CA ALA A 46 -14.78 10.42 -14.47
C ALA A 46 -14.16 9.05 -14.16
N ALA A 47 -13.65 8.38 -15.18
CA ALA A 47 -12.93 7.12 -14.99
C ALA A 47 -11.83 7.33 -13.92
N PRO A 48 -11.69 6.41 -12.95
CA PRO A 48 -10.65 6.51 -11.93
C PRO A 48 -9.29 6.62 -12.61
N LYS A 49 -8.49 7.60 -12.18
CA LYS A 49 -7.13 7.78 -12.71
C LYS A 49 -6.31 6.52 -12.39
N PRO A 50 -5.50 6.01 -13.33
CA PRO A 50 -4.62 4.90 -13.05
C PRO A 50 -3.66 5.26 -11.91
N GLU A 51 -3.55 4.36 -10.95
CA GLU A 51 -2.74 4.51 -9.75
C GLU A 51 -1.72 3.39 -9.67
N TRP A 52 -0.47 3.75 -9.38
CA TRP A 52 0.64 2.80 -9.24
C TRP A 52 1.65 3.26 -8.17
N PRO A 53 2.38 2.30 -7.56
CA PRO A 53 3.46 2.62 -6.62
C PRO A 53 4.61 3.38 -7.30
N THR A 54 5.10 4.42 -6.65
CA THR A 54 6.27 5.22 -7.08
C THR A 54 7.40 5.20 -6.05
N CYS A 55 7.08 4.92 -4.79
CA CYS A 55 8.06 4.80 -3.70
C CYS A 55 7.65 3.66 -2.75
N LEU A 56 8.64 2.88 -2.30
CA LEU A 56 8.48 1.71 -1.44
C LEU A 56 9.57 1.77 -0.37
N GLU A 57 9.19 1.91 0.90
CA GLU A 57 10.16 2.02 1.99
C GLU A 57 9.79 1.12 3.16
N PHE A 58 10.78 0.39 3.66
CA PHE A 58 10.62 -0.43 4.87
C PHE A 58 11.01 0.37 6.12
N SER A 59 10.25 0.20 7.19
CA SER A 59 10.56 0.80 8.49
C SER A 59 10.32 -0.17 9.64
N VAL A 60 10.91 0.15 10.80
CA VAL A 60 10.60 -0.49 12.07
C VAL A 60 10.22 0.59 13.06
N MET A 61 8.92 0.71 13.35
CA MET A 61 8.39 1.72 14.26
C MET A 61 7.04 1.28 14.83
N THR A 62 6.54 2.01 15.83
CA THR A 62 5.17 1.84 16.32
C THR A 62 4.19 2.35 15.26
N LEU A 63 3.12 1.59 14.99
CA LEU A 63 2.06 2.00 14.07
C LEU A 63 0.90 2.58 14.89
N GLU A 64 0.57 3.85 14.63
CA GLU A 64 -0.52 4.56 15.31
C GLU A 64 -0.40 4.49 16.85
N ASN A 65 -1.36 3.85 17.51
CA ASN A 65 -1.46 3.73 18.97
C ASN A 65 -1.02 2.34 19.47
N GLU A 66 -0.29 1.58 18.66
CA GLU A 66 0.25 0.29 19.10
C GLU A 66 1.43 0.46 20.07
N GLU A 67 1.53 -0.42 21.05
CA GLU A 67 2.56 -0.38 22.10
C GLU A 67 3.93 -0.90 21.63
N PHE A 68 3.98 -1.63 20.50
CA PHE A 68 5.18 -2.32 20.04
C PHE A 68 5.56 -1.92 18.62
N SER A 69 6.86 -1.92 18.33
CA SER A 69 7.35 -1.70 16.98
C SER A 69 7.04 -2.89 16.07
N SER A 70 6.63 -2.60 14.85
CA SER A 70 6.35 -3.58 13.81
C SER A 70 7.21 -3.31 12.58
N ILE A 71 7.46 -4.33 11.77
CA ILE A 71 8.03 -4.14 10.43
C ILE A 71 6.91 -3.63 9.52
N LEU A 72 7.13 -2.48 8.91
CA LEU A 72 6.15 -1.84 8.03
C LEU A 72 6.72 -1.68 6.62
N LEU A 73 5.84 -1.73 5.62
CA LEU A 73 6.10 -1.31 4.26
C LEU A 73 5.21 -0.11 3.93
N HIS A 74 5.82 1.01 3.59
CA HIS A 74 5.15 2.22 3.13
C HIS A 74 5.18 2.30 1.61
N VAL A 75 4.02 2.54 1.01
CA VAL A 75 3.83 2.56 -0.44
C VAL A 75 3.24 3.90 -0.85
N GLY A 76 4.08 4.76 -1.41
CA GLY A 76 3.65 6.02 -2.02
C GLY A 76 3.25 5.81 -3.48
N THR A 77 2.19 6.47 -3.94
CA THR A 77 1.69 6.34 -5.32
C THR A 77 1.86 7.60 -6.14
N ASN A 78 1.68 7.49 -7.47
CA ASN A 78 1.69 8.62 -8.41
C ASN A 78 0.58 9.65 -8.15
N LEU A 79 -0.50 9.27 -7.45
CA LEU A 79 -1.59 10.17 -7.05
C LEU A 79 -1.35 10.82 -5.68
N GLY A 80 -0.25 10.51 -5.02
CA GLY A 80 0.10 11.02 -3.70
C GLY A 80 -0.59 10.29 -2.54
N HIS A 81 -1.20 9.13 -2.78
CA HIS A 81 -1.70 8.28 -1.70
C HIS A 81 -0.55 7.53 -1.02
N LEU A 82 -0.76 7.19 0.25
CA LEU A 82 0.17 6.41 1.05
C LEU A 82 -0.58 5.21 1.64
N ALA A 83 -0.15 4.01 1.30
CA ALA A 83 -0.58 2.78 1.97
C ALA A 83 0.53 2.30 2.91
N THR A 84 0.15 1.79 4.09
CA THR A 84 1.09 1.20 5.05
C THR A 84 0.66 -0.23 5.34
N PHE A 85 1.57 -1.18 5.12
CA PHE A 85 1.36 -2.60 5.38
C PHE A 85 2.16 -3.00 6.60
N LYS A 86 1.53 -3.70 7.53
CA LYS A 86 2.19 -4.31 8.68
C LYS A 86 2.56 -5.75 8.36
N LEU A 87 3.84 -6.09 8.47
CA LEU A 87 4.34 -7.45 8.27
C LEU A 87 4.33 -8.17 9.62
N VAL A 88 3.48 -9.18 9.73
CA VAL A 88 3.32 -10.00 10.94
C VAL A 88 4.14 -11.29 10.77
N PRO A 89 4.89 -11.73 11.79
CA PRO A 89 5.67 -12.98 11.73
C PRO A 89 4.84 -14.23 11.41
#